data_AF-M0GWQ5-F1
#
_entry.id   AF-M0GWQ5-F1
#
_cell.length_a   1.000
_cell.length_b   1.000
_cell.length_c   1.000
_cell.angle_alpha   90.00
_cell.angle_beta   90.00
_cell.angle_gamma   90.00
#
_symmetry.space_group_name_H-M   'P 1'
#
loop_
_entity.id
_entity.type
_entity.pdbx_description
1 polymer ?
#
loop_
_entity_poly.entity_id
_entity_poly.type
_entity_poly.pdbx_seq_one_letter_code
_entity_poly.pdbx_strand_id
1 'polypeptide(L)'
;MAPTDESPHGGARTRRHRRQGGDDDETGVDAWLDATVYFGLGQHLLLALPMLWVAFMTVSTPVAVTTAAVVSLAVACLAIGALRMNAVSVGAPWHRIEDNEIGLGPDAGYGFLVRRAAYLNATLGLGTFLGARADLAGAGLPGSVVVAGGVALCAMLALPRLRAAPARTSAAVAGVYYAVSLLVVATFPGMVDLFSLSPSVALCVLAVALAAAFDVATGRDRR
;
A
#
# COMPACT_ATOMS: atom_id res chain seq x y z
N MET A 1 -46.41 41.57 -32.06
CA MET A 1 -45.94 41.98 -30.73
C MET A 1 -45.29 40.77 -30.09
N ALA A 2 -43.96 40.68 -30.07
CA ALA A 2 -43.21 39.89 -29.08
C ALA A 2 -43.03 40.79 -27.84
N PRO A 3 -42.90 40.29 -26.59
CA PRO A 3 -41.89 39.31 -26.14
C PRO A 3 -42.48 38.30 -25.09
N THR A 4 -41.81 37.40 -24.36
CA THR A 4 -40.42 37.21 -23.88
C THR A 4 -40.24 35.74 -23.46
N ASP A 5 -39.00 35.24 -23.58
CA ASP A 5 -38.49 33.97 -23.04
C ASP A 5 -38.73 33.79 -21.53
N GLU A 6 -39.20 32.61 -21.13
CA GLU A 6 -39.02 32.10 -19.76
C GLU A 6 -38.05 30.91 -19.81
N SER A 7 -36.83 31.18 -19.35
CA SER A 7 -35.80 30.18 -19.07
C SER A 7 -36.08 29.46 -17.74
N PRO A 8 -35.77 28.16 -17.60
CA PRO A 8 -35.99 27.42 -16.37
C PRO A 8 -34.85 27.69 -15.38
N HIS A 9 -35.14 28.42 -14.29
CA HIS A 9 -34.19 28.63 -13.20
C HIS A 9 -34.82 28.31 -11.85
N GLY A 10 -34.29 27.27 -11.19
CA GLY A 10 -34.44 27.11 -9.74
C GLY A 10 -34.53 25.67 -9.27
N GLY A 11 -33.40 24.96 -9.18
CA GLY A 11 -33.44 23.62 -8.56
C GLY A 11 -32.13 22.94 -8.19
N ALA A 12 -30.95 23.57 -8.33
CA ALA A 12 -29.69 22.82 -8.22
C ALA A 12 -28.52 23.53 -7.52
N ARG A 13 -28.74 24.49 -6.61
CA ARG A 13 -27.62 25.21 -5.96
C ARG A 13 -27.57 25.25 -4.44
N THR A 14 -28.49 24.59 -3.73
CA THR A 14 -28.55 24.69 -2.26
C THR A 14 -28.30 23.37 -1.54
N ARG A 15 -27.31 22.59 -2.01
CA ARG A 15 -26.86 21.37 -1.32
C ARG A 15 -25.34 21.24 -1.21
N ARG A 16 -24.61 22.36 -1.32
CA ARG A 16 -23.13 22.39 -1.35
C ARG A 16 -22.45 23.16 -0.21
N HIS A 17 -23.16 23.57 0.84
CA HIS A 17 -22.58 24.37 1.94
C HIS A 17 -22.92 23.89 3.36
N ARG A 18 -23.12 22.58 3.58
CA ARG A 18 -23.41 22.06 4.93
C ARG A 18 -22.58 20.83 5.30
N ARG A 19 -21.28 20.88 5.03
CA ARG A 19 -20.20 20.10 5.69
C ARG A 19 -18.92 20.93 5.72
N GLN A 20 -19.05 22.15 6.23
CA GLN A 20 -17.98 23.13 6.40
C GLN A 20 -18.10 23.76 7.79
N GLY A 21 -18.47 22.93 8.78
CA GLY A 21 -18.69 23.32 10.17
C GLY A 21 -18.17 22.21 11.06
N GLY A 22 -16.90 22.32 11.41
CA GLY A 22 -16.13 21.34 12.16
C GLY A 22 -14.61 21.43 11.92
N ASP A 23 -14.12 22.55 11.36
CA ASP A 23 -12.73 22.95 11.58
C ASP A 23 -12.76 23.83 12.82
N ASP A 24 -12.14 23.38 13.89
CA ASP A 24 -11.40 24.19 14.87
C ASP A 24 -10.58 23.20 15.71
N ASP A 25 -9.29 23.08 15.37
CA ASP A 25 -8.22 22.42 16.14
C ASP A 25 -8.25 20.88 16.34
N GLU A 26 -8.35 20.08 15.27
CA GLU A 26 -7.63 18.79 15.29
C GLU A 26 -6.13 19.09 15.14
N THR A 27 -5.52 19.38 16.29
CA THR A 27 -4.10 19.74 16.42
C THR A 27 -3.21 18.74 15.67
N GLY A 28 -2.07 19.21 15.16
CA GLY A 28 -1.22 18.44 14.25
C GLY A 28 -0.82 17.04 14.71
N VAL A 29 -0.87 16.74 16.03
CA VAL A 29 -0.64 15.40 16.58
C VAL A 29 -1.88 14.51 16.43
N ASP A 30 -3.08 15.00 16.72
CA ASP A 30 -4.33 14.23 16.61
C ASP A 30 -4.63 13.87 15.15
N ALA A 31 -4.49 14.84 14.24
CA ALA A 31 -4.61 14.60 12.80
C ALA A 31 -3.55 13.60 12.28
N TRP A 32 -2.32 13.65 12.83
CA TRP A 32 -1.27 12.71 12.48
C TRP A 32 -1.53 11.29 13.03
N LEU A 33 -2.06 11.18 14.25
CA LEU A 33 -2.48 9.92 14.84
C LEU A 33 -3.67 9.32 14.07
N ASP A 34 -4.65 10.12 13.64
CA ASP A 34 -5.74 9.63 12.79
C ASP A 34 -5.21 9.11 11.44
N ALA A 35 -4.35 9.89 10.79
CA ALA A 35 -3.78 9.55 9.49
C ALA A 35 -2.88 8.30 9.53
N THR A 36 -2.13 8.12 10.61
CA THR A 36 -1.11 7.06 10.78
C THR A 36 -1.65 5.83 11.48
N VAL A 37 -2.38 5.97 12.59
CA VAL A 37 -2.81 4.87 13.45
C VAL A 37 -4.19 4.36 13.05
N TYR A 38 -5.19 5.24 12.93
CA TYR A 38 -6.55 4.79 12.63
C TYR A 38 -6.71 4.38 11.16
N PHE A 39 -6.32 5.26 10.24
CA PHE A 39 -6.48 4.99 8.81
C PHE A 39 -5.22 4.45 8.15
N GLY A 40 -4.04 4.69 8.71
CA GLY A 40 -2.77 4.21 8.15
C GLY A 40 -2.58 2.73 8.46
N LEU A 41 -2.42 2.42 9.74
CA LEU A 41 -2.19 1.06 10.25
C LEU A 41 -3.37 0.14 9.97
N GLY A 42 -4.62 0.56 10.21
CA GLY A 42 -5.80 -0.26 9.95
C GLY A 42 -5.90 -0.71 8.48
N GLN A 43 -5.70 0.21 7.54
CA GLN A 43 -5.70 -0.12 6.11
C GLN A 43 -4.47 -0.92 5.70
N HIS A 44 -3.30 -0.64 6.28
CA HIS A 44 -2.09 -1.39 5.97
C HIS A 44 -2.19 -2.84 6.43
N LEU A 45 -2.64 -3.08 7.66
CA LEU A 45 -2.85 -4.42 8.22
C LEU A 45 -3.85 -5.20 7.38
N LEU A 46 -4.98 -4.60 7.01
CA LEU A 46 -6.02 -5.27 6.24
C LEU A 46 -5.56 -5.59 4.82
N LEU A 47 -4.88 -4.65 4.16
CA LEU A 47 -4.44 -4.83 2.78
C LEU A 47 -3.17 -5.70 2.67
N ALA A 48 -2.29 -5.70 3.68
CA ALA A 48 -1.06 -6.49 3.73
C ALA A 48 -1.21 -7.82 4.49
N LEU A 49 -2.44 -8.18 4.89
CA LEU A 49 -2.75 -9.38 5.65
C LEU A 49 -2.17 -10.67 5.03
N PRO A 50 -2.24 -10.88 3.69
CA PRO A 50 -1.63 -12.07 3.08
C PRO A 50 -0.14 -12.18 3.37
N MET A 51 0.62 -11.09 3.25
CA MET A 51 2.07 -11.11 3.47
C MET A 51 2.43 -11.16 4.96
N LEU A 52 1.63 -10.54 5.83
CA LEU A 52 1.75 -10.71 7.29
C LEU A 52 1.58 -12.18 7.67
N TRP A 53 0.57 -12.85 7.11
CA TRP A 53 0.35 -14.27 7.34
C TRP A 53 1.56 -15.12 6.92
N VAL A 54 2.11 -14.87 5.72
CA VAL A 54 3.31 -15.56 5.23
C VAL A 54 4.50 -15.33 6.18
N ALA A 55 4.72 -14.09 6.62
CA ALA A 55 5.79 -13.75 7.57
C ALA A 55 5.63 -14.51 8.89
N PHE A 56 4.43 -14.53 9.48
CA PHE A 56 4.18 -15.22 10.75
C PHE A 56 4.26 -16.75 10.65
N MET A 57 3.95 -17.31 9.48
CA MET A 57 4.12 -18.75 9.22
C MET A 57 5.58 -19.16 8.98
N THR A 58 6.50 -18.20 8.83
CA THR A 58 7.93 -18.46 8.67
C THR A 58 8.59 -18.70 10.04
N VAL A 59 8.27 -19.83 10.66
CA VAL A 59 8.62 -20.18 12.06
C VAL A 59 10.11 -20.55 12.24
N SER A 60 10.85 -20.80 11.16
CA SER A 60 12.27 -21.21 11.23
C SER A 60 13.21 -20.11 11.73
N THR A 61 12.82 -18.83 11.60
CA THR A 61 13.61 -17.66 12.03
C THR A 61 12.70 -16.59 12.65
N PRO A 62 11.95 -16.94 13.71
CA PRO A 62 10.75 -16.20 14.09
C PRO A 62 11.11 -14.80 14.58
N VAL A 63 12.23 -14.63 15.31
CA VAL A 63 12.64 -13.31 15.83
C VAL A 63 13.08 -12.36 14.70
N ALA A 64 13.90 -12.84 13.76
CA ALA A 64 14.41 -12.03 12.66
C ALA A 64 13.27 -11.55 11.74
N VAL A 65 12.39 -12.48 11.35
CA VAL A 65 11.25 -12.21 10.45
C VAL A 65 10.21 -11.32 11.12
N THR A 66 9.81 -11.61 12.36
CA THR A 66 8.82 -10.78 13.06
C THR A 66 9.33 -9.37 13.32
N THR A 67 10.60 -9.22 13.71
CA THR A 67 11.18 -7.91 13.93
C THR A 67 11.21 -7.08 12.64
N ALA A 68 11.67 -7.67 11.54
CA ALA A 68 11.69 -7.01 10.25
C ALA A 68 10.28 -6.67 9.75
N ALA A 69 9.29 -7.54 9.97
CA ALA A 69 7.90 -7.29 9.64
C ALA A 69 7.31 -6.11 10.44
N VAL A 70 7.55 -6.07 11.76
CA VAL A 70 7.10 -4.98 12.63
C VAL A 70 7.74 -3.65 12.21
N VAL A 71 9.05 -3.64 11.95
CA VAL A 71 9.76 -2.43 11.49
C VAL A 71 9.22 -1.96 10.13
N SER A 72 9.09 -2.88 9.17
CA SER A 72 8.60 -2.58 7.83
C SER A 72 7.17 -2.02 7.88
N LEU A 73 6.29 -2.64 8.67
CA LEU A 73 4.92 -2.19 8.89
C LEU A 73 4.88 -0.80 9.53
N ALA A 74 5.63 -0.59 10.61
CA ALA A 74 5.66 0.69 11.32
C ALA A 74 6.14 1.83 10.40
N VAL A 75 7.24 1.62 9.69
CA VAL A 75 7.78 2.62 8.76
C VAL A 75 6.82 2.90 7.61
N ALA A 76 6.18 1.86 7.05
CA ALA A 76 5.22 2.06 5.98
C ALA A 76 3.98 2.84 6.45
N CYS A 77 3.49 2.59 7.67
CA CYS A 77 2.38 3.35 8.26
C CYS A 77 2.75 4.82 8.47
N LEU A 78 3.93 5.09 9.04
CA LEU A 78 4.46 6.43 9.24
C LEU A 78 4.62 7.18 7.91
N ALA A 79 5.14 6.51 6.87
CA ALA A 79 5.29 7.08 5.54
C ALA A 79 3.94 7.41 4.91
N ILE A 80 2.92 6.55 5.07
CA ILE A 80 1.55 6.83 4.60
C ILE A 80 0.96 8.05 5.32
N GLY A 81 1.12 8.13 6.64
CA GLY A 81 0.69 9.30 7.42
C GLY A 81 1.36 10.59 6.95
N ALA A 82 2.68 10.56 6.76
CA ALA A 82 3.44 11.71 6.24
C ALA A 82 3.01 12.14 4.83
N LEU A 83 2.74 11.19 3.93
CA LEU A 83 2.23 11.45 2.58
C LEU A 83 0.79 12.00 2.59
N ARG A 84 -0.06 11.56 3.51
CA ARG A 84 -1.44 12.06 3.68
C ARG A 84 -1.50 13.49 4.15
N MET A 85 -0.64 13.83 5.11
CA MET A 85 -0.54 15.17 5.69
C MET A 85 0.21 16.15 4.79
N ASN A 86 0.63 15.73 3.59
CA ASN A 86 1.52 16.50 2.69
C ASN A 86 2.81 16.97 3.38
N ALA A 87 3.24 16.32 4.46
CA ALA A 87 4.52 16.60 5.12
C ALA A 87 5.70 16.25 4.19
N VAL A 88 5.46 15.34 3.23
CA VAL A 88 6.39 14.98 2.17
C VAL A 88 5.66 15.11 0.83
N SER A 89 6.02 16.11 0.03
CA SER A 89 5.41 16.41 -1.27
C SER A 89 6.01 15.56 -2.40
N VAL A 90 5.74 14.25 -2.37
CA VAL A 90 6.18 13.33 -3.41
C VAL A 90 4.98 12.77 -4.16
N GLY A 91 4.77 13.25 -5.39
CA GLY A 91 3.72 12.77 -6.29
C GLY A 91 2.30 13.03 -5.80
N ALA A 92 1.34 12.21 -6.24
CA ALA A 92 -0.06 12.32 -5.83
C ALA A 92 -0.25 11.85 -4.37
N PRO A 93 -1.09 12.55 -3.58
CA PRO A 93 -1.30 12.24 -2.16
C PRO A 93 -1.90 10.85 -1.96
N TRP A 94 -1.58 10.22 -0.82
CA TRP A 94 -2.09 8.90 -0.47
C TRP A 94 -3.56 8.96 -0.04
N HIS A 95 -4.47 8.85 -1.01
CA HIS A 95 -5.93 8.97 -0.80
C HIS A 95 -6.49 8.06 0.30
N ARG A 96 -7.44 8.55 1.10
CA ARG A 96 -8.17 7.76 2.11
C ARG A 96 -9.23 6.91 1.40
N ILE A 97 -9.38 5.65 1.79
CA ILE A 97 -10.48 4.81 1.30
C ILE A 97 -11.74 5.27 2.03
N GLU A 98 -12.70 5.83 1.29
CA GLU A 98 -14.00 6.26 1.80
C GLU A 98 -15.14 5.38 1.24
N ASP A 99 -16.23 5.21 1.99
CA ASP A 99 -17.35 4.30 1.70
C ASP A 99 -18.07 4.58 0.35
N ASN A 100 -17.91 5.78 -0.19
CA ASN A 100 -18.53 6.29 -1.41
C ASN A 100 -17.76 5.91 -2.69
N GLU A 101 -16.57 5.30 -2.60
CA GLU A 101 -15.71 5.00 -3.75
C GLU A 101 -15.85 3.58 -4.30
N ILE A 102 -16.68 2.72 -3.70
CA ILE A 102 -16.80 1.29 -4.01
C ILE A 102 -17.55 1.06 -5.35
N GLY A 103 -16.91 1.40 -6.46
CA GLY A 103 -17.29 1.04 -7.83
C GLY A 103 -16.54 -0.18 -8.36
N LEU A 104 -17.09 -0.82 -9.40
CA LEU A 104 -16.53 -2.02 -10.07
C LEU A 104 -15.54 -1.68 -11.21
N GLY A 105 -15.15 -0.43 -11.39
CA GLY A 105 -14.28 -0.02 -12.50
C GLY A 105 -12.80 -0.34 -12.27
N PRO A 106 -11.98 -0.52 -13.33
CA PRO A 106 -10.55 -0.70 -13.19
C PRO A 106 -9.87 0.54 -12.58
N ASP A 107 -10.37 1.75 -12.83
CA ASP A 107 -9.88 3.00 -12.22
C ASP A 107 -10.79 3.53 -11.10
N ALA A 108 -11.74 2.72 -10.60
CA ALA A 108 -12.63 3.05 -9.50
C ALA A 108 -12.62 1.95 -8.42
N GLY A 109 -13.02 2.29 -7.19
CA GLY A 109 -13.28 1.35 -6.07
C GLY A 109 -12.34 0.16 -5.94
N TYR A 110 -12.83 -1.04 -6.26
CA TYR A 110 -12.14 -2.31 -5.99
C TYR A 110 -10.82 -2.45 -6.73
N GLY A 111 -10.72 -2.00 -7.99
CA GLY A 111 -9.47 -2.10 -8.75
C GLY A 111 -8.35 -1.31 -8.08
N PHE A 112 -8.67 -0.16 -7.49
CA PHE A 112 -7.72 0.65 -6.74
C PHE A 112 -7.28 0.00 -5.43
N LEU A 113 -8.19 -0.67 -4.73
CA LEU A 113 -7.89 -1.44 -3.52
C LEU A 113 -6.95 -2.61 -3.81
N VAL A 114 -7.23 -3.40 -4.85
CA VAL A 114 -6.39 -4.56 -5.23
C VAL A 114 -4.97 -4.11 -5.58
N ARG A 115 -4.81 -3.03 -6.36
CA ARG A 115 -3.48 -2.49 -6.68
C ARG A 115 -2.73 -2.01 -5.44
N ARG A 116 -3.42 -1.34 -4.51
CA ARG A 116 -2.81 -0.94 -3.24
C ARG A 116 -2.43 -2.16 -2.41
N ALA A 117 -3.29 -3.15 -2.29
CA ALA A 117 -2.97 -4.39 -1.60
C ALA A 117 -1.74 -5.07 -2.22
N ALA A 118 -1.68 -5.22 -3.54
CA ALA A 118 -0.50 -5.78 -4.21
C ALA A 118 0.78 -5.03 -3.84
N TYR A 119 0.73 -3.70 -3.89
CA TYR A 119 1.86 -2.84 -3.54
C TYR A 119 2.30 -2.96 -2.07
N LEU A 120 1.35 -2.95 -1.15
CA LEU A 120 1.62 -3.06 0.28
C LEU A 120 2.15 -4.44 0.67
N ASN A 121 1.56 -5.51 0.11
CA ASN A 121 2.09 -6.86 0.30
C ASN A 121 3.51 -7.00 -0.26
N ALA A 122 3.78 -6.44 -1.44
CA ALA A 122 5.11 -6.47 -2.03
C ALA A 122 6.13 -5.67 -1.22
N THR A 123 5.74 -4.51 -0.70
CA THR A 123 6.60 -3.69 0.17
C THR A 123 6.92 -4.42 1.46
N LEU A 124 5.88 -4.95 2.12
CA LEU A 124 6.02 -5.67 3.38
C LEU A 124 6.88 -6.91 3.18
N GLY A 125 6.65 -7.68 2.11
CA GLY A 125 7.44 -8.89 1.81
C GLY A 125 8.91 -8.54 1.57
N LEU A 126 9.18 -7.53 0.75
CA LEU A 126 10.54 -7.09 0.46
C LEU A 126 11.25 -6.62 1.74
N GLY A 127 10.63 -5.73 2.53
CA GLY A 127 11.21 -5.20 3.76
C GLY A 127 11.42 -6.28 4.83
N THR A 128 10.42 -7.14 5.03
CA THR A 128 10.46 -8.24 6.02
C THR A 128 11.57 -9.22 5.70
N PHE A 129 11.58 -9.77 4.49
CA PHE A 129 12.50 -10.88 4.16
C PHE A 129 13.92 -10.38 3.87
N LEU A 130 14.11 -9.16 3.34
CA LEU A 130 15.46 -8.56 3.25
C LEU A 130 16.00 -8.15 4.62
N GLY A 131 15.17 -7.60 5.51
CA GLY A 131 15.56 -7.28 6.89
C GLY A 131 15.98 -8.54 7.65
N ALA A 132 15.18 -9.59 7.57
CA ALA A 132 15.51 -10.88 8.16
C ALA A 132 16.79 -11.49 7.55
N ARG A 133 17.00 -11.38 6.23
CA ARG A 133 18.27 -11.79 5.58
C ARG A 133 19.47 -11.01 6.13
N ALA A 134 19.33 -9.72 6.40
CA ALA A 134 20.42 -8.91 6.95
C ALA A 134 20.80 -9.38 8.37
N ASP A 135 19.81 -9.73 9.20
CA ASP A 135 20.05 -10.32 10.52
C ASP A 135 20.81 -11.64 10.40
N LEU A 136 20.32 -12.55 9.54
CA LEU A 136 20.93 -13.86 9.29
C LEU A 136 22.34 -13.77 8.69
N ALA A 137 22.66 -12.68 7.98
CA ALA A 137 23.98 -12.42 7.44
C ALA A 137 24.97 -11.85 8.48
N GLY A 138 24.54 -11.69 9.75
CA GLY A 138 25.39 -11.24 10.85
C GLY A 138 25.38 -9.73 11.09
N ALA A 139 24.52 -8.96 10.41
CA ALA A 139 24.35 -7.53 10.70
C ALA A 139 23.56 -7.27 11.99
N GLY A 140 22.95 -8.32 12.55
CA GLY A 140 22.17 -8.26 13.79
C GLY A 140 20.90 -7.42 13.68
N LEU A 141 20.31 -7.17 14.84
CA LEU A 141 19.11 -6.34 14.97
C LEU A 141 19.23 -4.96 14.30
N PRO A 142 20.32 -4.18 14.46
CA PRO A 142 20.43 -2.86 13.82
C PRO A 142 20.42 -2.96 12.29
N GLY A 143 21.11 -3.96 11.71
CA GLY A 143 21.11 -4.18 10.28
C GLY A 143 19.73 -4.54 9.74
N SER A 144 19.01 -5.41 10.45
CA SER A 144 17.62 -5.76 10.13
C SER A 144 16.70 -4.54 10.13
N VAL A 145 16.78 -3.69 11.16
CA VAL A 145 15.97 -2.48 11.29
C VAL A 145 16.26 -1.50 10.14
N VAL A 146 17.54 -1.26 9.85
CA VAL A 146 17.94 -0.33 8.77
C VAL A 146 17.48 -0.83 7.41
N VAL A 147 17.64 -2.13 7.12
CA VAL A 147 17.23 -2.71 5.84
C VAL A 147 15.70 -2.74 5.71
N ALA A 148 14.99 -3.29 6.71
CA ALA A 148 13.53 -3.38 6.66
C ALA A 148 12.88 -2.00 6.58
N GLY A 149 13.31 -1.06 7.42
CA GLY A 149 12.80 0.31 7.44
C GLY A 149 13.18 1.09 6.18
N GLY A 150 14.45 1.01 5.75
CA GLY A 150 14.92 1.69 4.55
C GLY A 150 14.21 1.21 3.28
N VAL A 151 14.03 -0.11 3.13
CA VAL A 151 13.29 -0.70 2.01
C VAL A 151 11.82 -0.26 2.03
N ALA A 152 11.16 -0.32 3.18
CA ALA A 152 9.77 0.10 3.31
C ALA A 152 9.58 1.59 3.00
N LEU A 153 10.45 2.45 3.51
CA LEU A 153 10.41 3.88 3.27
C LEU A 153 10.66 4.21 1.79
N CYS A 154 11.72 3.65 1.20
CA CYS A 154 12.05 3.85 -0.21
C CYS A 154 10.91 3.37 -1.13
N ALA A 155 10.29 2.24 -0.81
CA ALA A 155 9.10 1.78 -1.51
C ALA A 155 7.97 2.83 -1.38
N MET A 156 7.52 3.16 -0.17
CA MET A 156 6.41 4.11 0.02
C MET A 156 6.62 5.46 -0.69
N LEU A 157 7.87 5.95 -0.76
CA LEU A 157 8.21 7.17 -1.50
C LEU A 157 8.32 6.99 -3.02
N ALA A 158 8.56 5.76 -3.51
CA ALA A 158 8.59 5.46 -4.93
C ALA A 158 7.18 5.32 -5.54
N LEU A 159 6.19 4.82 -4.80
CA LEU A 159 4.84 4.58 -5.36
C LEU A 159 4.22 5.81 -6.03
N PRO A 160 4.22 7.01 -5.42
CA PRO A 160 3.62 8.18 -6.04
C PRO A 160 4.31 8.56 -7.35
N ARG A 161 5.63 8.37 -7.44
CA ARG A 161 6.42 8.63 -8.66
C ARG A 161 6.12 7.61 -9.75
N LEU A 162 5.99 6.33 -9.39
CA LEU A 162 5.62 5.27 -10.32
C LEU A 162 4.23 5.52 -10.93
N ARG A 163 3.29 6.05 -10.15
CA ARG A 163 1.95 6.40 -10.64
C ARG A 163 1.92 7.63 -11.53
N ALA A 164 2.87 8.54 -11.38
CA ALA A 164 2.99 9.74 -12.22
C ALA A 164 3.72 9.47 -13.56
N ALA A 165 4.42 8.34 -13.69
CA ALA A 165 5.18 8.00 -14.89
C ALA A 165 4.28 7.48 -16.04
N PRO A 166 4.73 7.57 -17.30
CA PRO A 166 3.97 7.04 -18.45
C PRO A 166 3.57 5.58 -18.27
N ALA A 167 2.33 5.24 -18.64
CA ALA A 167 1.67 3.96 -18.37
C ALA A 167 2.51 2.70 -18.69
N ARG A 168 3.21 2.70 -19.83
CA ARG A 168 4.06 1.54 -20.21
C ARG A 168 5.30 1.40 -19.33
N THR A 169 5.94 2.52 -19.00
CA THR A 169 7.14 2.54 -18.17
C THR A 169 6.79 2.20 -16.72
N SER A 170 5.69 2.74 -16.21
CA SER A 170 5.21 2.45 -14.85
C SER A 170 4.80 0.99 -14.69
N ALA A 171 4.13 0.40 -15.68
CA ALA A 171 3.76 -1.03 -15.65
C ALA A 171 4.99 -1.96 -15.69
N ALA A 172 6.01 -1.63 -16.50
CA ALA A 172 7.25 -2.41 -16.54
C ALA A 172 8.00 -2.36 -15.21
N VAL A 173 8.16 -1.16 -14.63
CA VAL A 173 8.85 -0.99 -13.34
C VAL A 173 8.07 -1.64 -12.20
N ALA A 174 6.74 -1.51 -12.19
CA ALA A 174 5.88 -2.21 -11.23
C ALA A 174 6.02 -3.73 -11.35
N GLY A 175 6.06 -4.26 -12.59
CA GLY A 175 6.27 -5.69 -12.84
C GLY A 175 7.61 -6.19 -12.29
N VAL A 176 8.70 -5.46 -12.53
CA VAL A 176 10.02 -5.80 -11.95
C VAL A 176 9.97 -5.76 -10.43
N TYR A 177 9.37 -4.71 -9.86
CA TYR A 177 9.24 -4.57 -8.41
C TYR A 177 8.49 -5.75 -7.76
N TYR A 178 7.34 -6.15 -8.33
CA TYR A 178 6.58 -7.29 -7.84
C TYR A 178 7.32 -8.61 -8.00
N ALA A 179 7.97 -8.81 -9.15
CA ALA A 179 8.76 -10.02 -9.40
C ALA A 179 9.92 -10.15 -8.39
N VAL A 180 10.63 -9.05 -8.12
CA VAL A 180 11.73 -9.03 -7.14
C VAL A 180 11.20 -9.31 -5.74
N SER A 181 10.10 -8.69 -5.33
CA SER A 181 9.49 -8.95 -4.01
C SER A 181 9.10 -10.42 -3.85
N LEU A 182 8.38 -11.00 -4.82
CA LEU A 182 8.00 -12.41 -4.79
C LEU A 182 9.22 -13.34 -4.82
N LEU A 183 10.27 -12.99 -5.57
CA LEU A 183 11.51 -13.77 -5.61
C LEU A 183 12.24 -13.74 -4.27
N VAL A 184 12.31 -12.58 -3.60
CA VAL A 184 12.89 -12.45 -2.26
C VAL A 184 12.15 -13.34 -1.26
N VAL A 185 10.82 -13.33 -1.29
CA VAL A 185 9.98 -14.22 -0.47
C VAL A 185 10.28 -15.68 -0.82
N ALA A 186 10.14 -16.08 -2.08
CA ALA A 186 10.26 -17.48 -2.50
C ALA A 186 11.65 -18.09 -2.22
N THR A 187 12.71 -17.26 -2.27
CA THR A 187 14.09 -17.71 -2.02
C THR A 187 14.49 -17.65 -0.55
N PHE A 188 13.62 -17.17 0.36
CA PHE A 188 13.96 -17.10 1.77
C PHE A 188 14.14 -18.52 2.38
N PRO A 189 15.14 -18.75 3.25
CA PRO A 189 15.42 -20.07 3.80
C PRO A 189 14.18 -20.72 4.46
N GLY A 190 13.86 -21.95 4.06
CA GLY A 190 12.72 -22.72 4.57
C GLY A 190 11.37 -22.42 3.90
N MET A 191 11.31 -21.50 2.93
CA MET A 191 10.04 -21.18 2.25
C MET A 191 9.51 -22.32 1.36
N VAL A 192 10.40 -23.06 0.70
CA VAL A 192 10.00 -24.21 -0.12
C VAL A 192 9.36 -25.29 0.75
N ASP A 193 9.97 -25.62 1.88
CA ASP A 193 9.42 -26.58 2.84
C ASP A 193 8.10 -26.07 3.43
N LEU A 194 8.02 -24.76 3.72
CA LEU A 194 6.79 -24.15 4.22
C LEU A 194 5.64 -24.24 3.21
N PHE A 195 5.91 -24.09 1.92
CA PHE A 195 4.89 -24.29 0.88
C PHE A 195 4.40 -25.73 0.80
N SER A 196 5.28 -26.71 1.02
CA SER A 196 4.89 -28.12 1.07
C SER A 196 4.11 -28.49 2.33
N LEU A 197 4.53 -27.98 3.49
CA LEU A 197 3.91 -28.26 4.79
C LEU A 197 2.60 -27.49 5.01
N SER A 198 2.49 -26.30 4.43
CA SER A 198 1.32 -25.42 4.55
C SER A 198 0.94 -24.84 3.18
N PRO A 199 0.17 -25.58 2.36
CA PRO A 199 -0.26 -25.13 1.04
C PRO A 199 -1.03 -23.80 1.04
N SER A 200 -1.66 -23.43 2.17
CA SER A 200 -2.33 -22.14 2.34
C SER A 200 -1.36 -20.96 2.19
N VAL A 201 -0.11 -21.10 2.59
CA VAL A 201 0.94 -20.08 2.41
C VAL A 201 1.24 -19.90 0.92
N ALA A 202 1.34 -21.00 0.17
CA ALA A 202 1.53 -20.94 -1.28
C ALA A 202 0.33 -20.27 -1.99
N LEU A 203 -0.90 -20.56 -1.55
CA LEU A 203 -2.10 -19.89 -2.04
C LEU A 203 -2.13 -18.39 -1.72
N CYS A 204 -1.67 -17.98 -0.52
CA CYS A 204 -1.53 -16.57 -0.17
C CYS A 204 -0.51 -15.86 -1.08
N VAL A 205 0.66 -16.45 -1.31
CA VAL A 205 1.67 -15.90 -2.23
C VAL A 205 1.13 -15.83 -3.66
N LEU A 206 0.39 -16.85 -4.11
CA LEU A 206 -0.29 -16.84 -5.40
C LEU A 206 -1.33 -15.72 -5.51
N ALA A 207 -2.14 -15.50 -4.46
CA ALA A 207 -3.11 -14.41 -4.44
C ALA A 207 -2.44 -13.03 -4.55
N VAL A 208 -1.30 -12.83 -3.87
CA VAL A 208 -0.48 -11.61 -4.02
C VAL A 208 0.07 -11.51 -5.44
N ALA A 209 0.55 -12.61 -6.03
CA ALA A 209 1.05 -12.62 -7.41
C ALA A 209 -0.05 -12.30 -8.44
N LEU A 210 -1.27 -12.79 -8.24
CA LEU A 210 -2.43 -12.46 -9.08
C LEU A 210 -2.82 -10.99 -8.96
N ALA A 211 -2.83 -10.44 -7.75
CA ALA A 211 -3.10 -9.02 -7.53
C ALA A 211 -2.02 -8.13 -8.18
N ALA A 212 -0.75 -8.54 -8.12
CA ALA A 212 0.36 -7.88 -8.80
C ALA A 212 0.24 -7.95 -10.33
N ALA A 213 -0.12 -9.12 -10.87
CA ALA A 213 -0.35 -9.29 -12.31
C ALA A 213 -1.52 -8.40 -12.79
N PHE A 214 -2.59 -8.30 -12.00
CA PHE A 214 -3.70 -7.40 -12.27
C PHE A 214 -3.27 -5.92 -12.29
N ASP A 215 -2.44 -5.49 -11.33
CA ASP A 215 -1.88 -4.12 -11.33
C ASP A 215 -1.06 -3.83 -12.58
N VAL A 216 -0.14 -4.74 -12.94
CA VAL A 216 0.70 -4.59 -14.14
C VAL A 216 -0.12 -4.57 -15.42
N ALA A 217 -1.14 -5.45 -15.54
CA ALA A 217 -2.01 -5.50 -16.70
C ALA A 217 -2.81 -4.19 -16.85
N THR A 218 -3.50 -3.76 -15.78
CA THR A 218 -4.28 -2.51 -15.81
C THR A 218 -3.41 -1.27 -16.01
N GLY A 219 -2.17 -1.27 -15.52
CA GLY A 219 -1.20 -0.22 -15.75
C GLY A 219 -0.81 -0.05 -17.23
N ARG A 220 -0.82 -1.13 -18.04
CA ARG A 220 -0.54 -1.06 -19.48
C ARG A 220 -1.68 -0.44 -20.29
N ASP A 221 -2.91 -0.55 -19.79
CA ASP A 221 -4.13 -0.18 -20.52
C ASP A 221 -4.57 1.28 -20.30
N ARG A 222 -3.97 1.98 -19.33
CA ARG A 222 -4.17 3.43 -19.11
C ARG A 222 -3.60 4.22 -20.30
N ARG A 223 -4.46 4.59 -21.24
CA ARG A 223 -4.16 5.49 -22.36
C ARG A 223 -4.70 6.88 -22.09
#